data_AF-A0A7V5WLM8-F1
#
_entry.id   AF-A0A7V5WLM8-F1
#
_cell.length_a   1.000
_cell.length_b   1.000
_cell.length_c   1.000
_cell.angle_alpha   90.00
_cell.angle_beta   90.00
_cell.angle_gamma   90.00
#
_symmetry.space_group_name_H-M   'P 1'
#
loop_
_entity.id
_entity.type
_entity.pdbx_description
1 polymer ?
#
loop_
_entity_poly.entity_id
_entity_poly.type
_entity_poly.pdbx_seq_one_letter_code
_entity_poly.pdbx_strand_id
1 'polypeptide(L)'
;MPSKKNLAKIHIAKKELGLTDEVYRDILRNRFKVESARDLTDLQAATLLSLFRQRGWRPAIGRKAKSDSREKSRSGYIAIRPGPAARQQRKVLAMWAQLGYEPEKLHGRCKRQFGIERFEWVTEHRDLHVLITDLDRMISSMTHGGRR
;
A
#
# COMPACT_ATOMS: atom_id res chain seq x y z
N MET A 1 -13.05 10.56 25.26
CA MET A 1 -12.95 9.31 24.47
C MET A 1 -11.59 9.28 23.80
N PRO A 2 -10.88 8.14 23.77
CA PRO A 2 -9.52 8.08 23.28
C PRO A 2 -9.51 7.98 21.75
N SER A 3 -8.51 8.58 21.10
CA SER A 3 -8.33 8.46 19.66
C SER A 3 -8.21 6.98 19.23
N LYS A 4 -8.82 6.61 18.10
CA LYS A 4 -8.71 5.26 17.50
C LYS A 4 -7.26 4.78 17.37
N LYS A 5 -6.32 5.72 17.16
CA LYS A 5 -4.88 5.45 17.10
C LYS A 5 -4.30 4.97 18.44
N ASN A 6 -4.75 5.55 19.54
CA ASN A 6 -4.29 5.20 20.88
C ASN A 6 -4.84 3.85 21.33
N LEU A 7 -6.12 3.57 21.04
CA LEU A 7 -6.71 2.24 21.25
C LEU A 7 -5.93 1.15 20.51
N ALA A 8 -5.62 1.36 19.23
CA ALA A 8 -4.85 0.41 18.44
C ALA A 8 -3.47 0.12 19.07
N LYS A 9 -2.75 1.16 19.50
CA LYS A 9 -1.45 1.01 20.17
C LYS A 9 -1.55 0.23 21.48
N ILE A 10 -2.59 0.48 22.27
CA ILE A 10 -2.81 -0.23 23.54
C ILE A 10 -3.03 -1.73 23.30
N HIS A 11 -3.84 -2.10 22.29
CA HIS A 11 -4.06 -3.51 21.95
C HIS A 11 -2.80 -4.19 21.40
N ILE A 12 -1.99 -3.48 20.60
CA ILE A 12 -0.68 -3.98 20.15
C ILE A 12 0.26 -4.19 21.33
N ALA A 13 0.36 -3.20 22.23
CA ALA A 13 1.20 -3.28 23.42
C ALA A 13 0.79 -4.44 24.34
N LYS A 14 -0.51 -4.63 24.55
CA LYS A 14 -1.04 -5.79 25.30
C LYS A 14 -0.54 -7.11 24.69
N LYS A 15 -0.64 -7.25 23.36
CA LYS A 15 -0.22 -8.46 22.65
C LYS A 15 1.29 -8.68 22.71
N GLU A 16 2.08 -7.62 22.50
CA GLU A 16 3.55 -7.71 22.49
C GLU A 16 4.14 -7.92 23.89
N LEU A 17 3.48 -7.43 24.93
CA LEU A 17 3.86 -7.68 26.32
C LEU A 17 3.31 -9.03 26.85
N GLY A 18 2.52 -9.76 26.07
CA GLY A 18 1.92 -11.02 26.51
C GLY A 18 0.96 -10.88 27.69
N LEU A 19 0.35 -9.71 27.88
CA LEU A 19 -0.56 -9.47 28.99
C LEU A 19 -1.89 -10.21 28.77
N THR A 20 -2.29 -11.04 29.74
CA THR A 20 -3.61 -11.66 29.75
C THR A 20 -4.71 -10.60 29.88
N ASP A 21 -5.92 -10.93 29.42
CA ASP A 21 -7.04 -9.98 29.50
C ASP A 21 -7.38 -9.59 30.93
N GLU A 22 -7.23 -10.52 31.88
CA GLU A 22 -7.45 -10.31 33.31
C GLU A 22 -6.46 -9.29 33.87
N VAL A 23 -5.15 -9.51 33.68
CA VAL A 23 -4.10 -8.57 34.13
C VAL A 23 -4.26 -7.20 33.48
N TYR A 24 -4.65 -7.17 32.21
CA TYR A 24 -4.92 -5.92 31.50
C TYR A 24 -6.11 -5.15 32.10
N ARG A 25 -7.22 -5.84 32.42
CA ARG A 25 -8.38 -5.22 33.08
C ARG A 25 -8.06 -4.77 34.50
N ASP A 26 -7.26 -5.53 35.23
CA ASP A 26 -6.79 -5.14 36.57
C ASP A 26 -5.98 -3.84 36.53
N ILE A 27 -5.08 -3.68 35.56
CA ILE A 27 -4.33 -2.43 35.37
C ILE A 27 -5.27 -1.26 35.08
N LEU A 28 -6.30 -1.46 34.26
CA LEU A 28 -7.30 -0.44 33.93
C LEU A 28 -8.14 -0.04 35.16
N ARG A 29 -8.63 -1.02 35.92
CA ARG A 29 -9.45 -0.80 37.12
C ARG A 29 -8.64 -0.15 38.23
N ASN A 30 -7.46 -0.68 38.55
CA ASN A 30 -6.65 -0.20 39.66
C ASN A 30 -6.07 1.19 39.41
N ARG A 31 -5.67 1.51 38.17
CA ARG A 31 -4.95 2.76 37.88
C ARG A 31 -5.82 3.87 37.30
N PHE A 32 -6.86 3.51 36.55
CA PHE A 32 -7.72 4.48 35.85
C PHE A 32 -9.19 4.39 36.29
N LYS A 33 -9.56 3.41 37.13
CA LYS A 33 -10.94 3.14 37.57
C LYS A 33 -11.92 2.98 36.41
N VAL A 34 -11.43 2.43 35.29
CA VAL A 34 -12.24 2.15 34.10
C VAL A 34 -12.26 0.66 33.81
N GLU A 35 -13.35 0.18 33.22
CA GLU A 35 -13.51 -1.22 32.85
C GLU A 35 -13.02 -1.52 31.44
N SER A 36 -13.05 -0.53 30.56
CA SER A 36 -12.66 -0.69 29.15
C SER A 36 -11.66 0.37 28.70
N ALA A 37 -10.84 -0.02 27.74
CA ALA A 37 -9.93 0.87 27.03
C ALA A 37 -10.68 2.03 26.36
N ARG A 38 -11.96 1.83 26.02
CA ARG A 38 -12.83 2.80 25.35
C ARG A 38 -13.23 3.97 26.26
N ASP A 39 -13.24 3.75 27.57
CA ASP A 39 -13.59 4.76 28.56
C ASP A 39 -12.40 5.64 28.98
N LEU A 40 -11.19 5.31 28.50
CA LEU A 40 -10.01 6.13 28.73
C LEU A 40 -10.12 7.49 28.02
N THR A 41 -9.62 8.53 28.65
CA THR A 41 -9.30 9.79 27.96
C THR A 41 -7.96 9.68 27.21
N ASP A 42 -7.72 10.54 26.21
CA ASP A 42 -6.46 10.52 25.47
C ASP A 42 -5.22 10.71 26.36
N LEU A 43 -5.35 11.52 27.43
CA LEU A 43 -4.30 11.68 28.44
C LEU A 43 -4.03 10.36 29.17
N GLN A 44 -5.08 9.69 29.66
CA GLN A 44 -4.93 8.40 30.35
C GLN A 44 -4.37 7.31 29.42
N ALA A 45 -4.78 7.29 28.15
CA ALA A 45 -4.25 6.39 27.15
C ALA A 45 -2.75 6.62 26.89
N ALA A 46 -2.31 7.89 26.80
CA ALA A 46 -0.89 8.23 26.67
C ALA A 46 -0.08 7.82 27.92
N THR A 47 -0.64 8.00 29.11
CA THR A 47 -0.03 7.54 30.37
C THR A 47 0.10 6.01 30.40
N LEU A 48 -0.92 5.27 29.97
CA LEU A 48 -0.89 3.82 29.89
C LEU A 48 0.16 3.31 28.88
N LEU A 49 0.24 3.94 27.70
CA LEU A 49 1.27 3.63 26.72
C LEU A 49 2.68 3.92 27.27
N SER A 50 2.85 4.97 28.07
CA SER A 50 4.13 5.29 28.71
C SER A 50 4.54 4.23 29.73
N LEU A 51 3.59 3.69 30.50
CA LEU A 51 3.85 2.53 31.37
C LEU A 51 4.30 1.31 30.58
N PHE A 52 3.61 1.00 29.47
CA PHE A 52 4.00 -0.13 28.64
C PHE A 52 5.42 0.05 28.11
N ARG A 53 5.81 1.28 27.73
CA ARG A 53 7.19 1.59 27.32
C ARG A 53 8.20 1.35 28.43
N GLN A 54 7.88 1.71 29.67
CA GLN A 54 8.73 1.38 30.84
C GLN A 54 8.83 -0.12 31.09
N ARG A 55 7.78 -0.89 30.77
CA ARG A 55 7.76 -2.36 30.87
C ARG A 55 8.44 -3.07 29.70
N GLY A 56 9.14 -2.34 28.84
CA GLY A 56 9.88 -2.90 27.71
C GLY A 56 9.12 -2.92 26.39
N TRP A 57 7.89 -2.38 26.33
CA TRP A 57 7.19 -2.24 25.07
C TRP A 57 7.85 -1.15 24.21
N ARG A 58 8.47 -1.56 23.11
CA ARG A 58 9.03 -0.63 22.14
C ARG A 58 8.05 -0.57 20.98
N PRO A 59 7.36 0.56 20.74
CA PRO A 59 6.48 0.66 19.59
C PRO A 59 7.31 0.34 18.36
N ALA A 60 6.92 -0.70 17.61
CA ALA A 60 7.61 -1.03 16.37
C ALA A 60 7.61 0.22 15.49
N ILE A 61 8.80 0.83 15.32
CA ILE A 61 9.02 1.91 14.38
C ILE A 61 8.81 1.28 13.01
N GLY A 62 7.58 1.45 12.51
CA GLY A 62 7.12 1.08 11.18
C GLY A 62 7.90 -0.04 10.50
N ARG A 63 7.86 -1.27 11.01
CA ARG A 63 7.95 -2.41 10.09
C ARG A 63 6.65 -2.36 9.30
N LYS A 64 6.71 -1.71 8.13
CA LYS A 64 5.64 -1.73 7.13
C LYS A 64 5.41 -3.19 6.72
N ALA A 65 4.58 -3.87 7.48
CA ALA A 65 4.00 -5.13 7.07
C ALA A 65 2.88 -4.81 6.07
N LYS A 66 3.03 -5.45 4.92
CA LYS A 66 2.26 -5.42 3.69
C LYS A 66 0.76 -5.16 3.82
N SER A 67 0.30 -4.38 2.84
CA SER A 67 -1.01 -4.44 2.16
C SER A 67 -2.24 -4.34 3.07
N ASP A 68 -2.85 -3.15 3.09
CA ASP A 68 -4.27 -3.05 2.74
C ASP A 68 -4.63 -1.59 2.38
N SER A 69 -5.03 -1.39 1.13
CA SER A 69 -5.98 -0.37 0.67
C SER A 69 -5.81 1.08 1.14
N ARG A 70 -4.60 1.65 1.03
CA ARG A 70 -4.41 3.12 1.09
C ARG A 70 -3.38 3.68 0.13
N GLU A 71 -3.01 2.93 -0.89
CA GLU A 71 -2.21 3.42 -2.02
C GLU A 71 -3.11 3.87 -3.19
N LYS A 72 -4.26 4.48 -2.87
CA LYS A 72 -4.76 5.59 -3.67
C LYS A 72 -3.91 6.78 -3.27
N SER A 73 -3.30 7.46 -4.24
CA SER A 73 -2.51 8.70 -4.10
C SER A 73 -0.97 8.59 -4.09
N ARG A 74 -0.41 7.68 -4.91
CA ARG A 74 0.76 8.03 -5.75
C ARG A 74 0.38 7.76 -7.20
N SER A 75 -0.30 8.75 -7.78
CA SER A 75 -0.58 8.83 -9.20
C SER A 75 0.67 8.47 -10.01
N GLY A 76 0.56 7.44 -10.85
CA GLY A 76 1.44 7.29 -12.01
C GLY A 76 2.50 6.19 -12.03
N TYR A 77 2.75 5.42 -10.95
CA TYR A 77 3.84 4.43 -10.99
C TYR A 77 3.33 2.99 -11.02
N ILE A 78 3.41 2.33 -12.19
CA ILE A 78 3.21 0.88 -12.29
C ILE A 78 4.51 0.19 -11.84
N ALA A 79 4.47 -0.43 -10.66
CA ALA A 79 5.61 -1.15 -10.10
C ALA A 79 5.82 -2.48 -10.85
N ILE A 80 6.85 -2.52 -11.70
CA ILE A 80 7.26 -3.73 -12.41
C ILE A 80 8.07 -4.65 -11.49
N ARG A 81 7.60 -5.88 -11.31
CA ARG A 81 8.34 -6.91 -10.55
C ARG A 81 9.56 -7.38 -11.35
N PRO A 82 10.72 -7.62 -10.71
CA PRO A 82 11.88 -8.16 -11.40
C PRO A 82 11.58 -9.57 -11.93
N GLY A 83 11.90 -9.82 -13.20
CA GLY A 83 11.63 -11.08 -13.89
C GLY A 83 11.98 -11.00 -15.39
N PRO A 84 11.88 -12.09 -16.15
CA PRO A 84 12.23 -12.13 -17.57
C PRO A 84 11.39 -11.15 -18.42
N ALA A 85 10.13 -10.92 -18.03
CA ALA A 85 9.23 -9.97 -18.66
C ALA A 85 9.51 -8.50 -18.30
N ALA A 86 10.29 -8.22 -17.25
CA ALA A 86 10.45 -6.87 -16.70
C ALA A 86 11.05 -5.88 -17.70
N ARG A 87 11.98 -6.35 -18.56
CA ARG A 87 12.60 -5.52 -19.59
C ARG A 87 11.57 -5.04 -20.62
N GLN A 88 10.70 -5.95 -21.07
CA GLN A 88 9.64 -5.62 -22.03
C GLN A 88 8.56 -4.76 -21.38
N GLN A 89 8.19 -5.06 -20.14
CA GLN A 89 7.21 -4.27 -19.39
C GLN A 89 7.66 -2.81 -19.22
N ARG A 90 8.93 -2.58 -18.88
CA ARG A 90 9.51 -1.23 -18.80
C ARG A 90 9.54 -0.53 -20.14
N LYS A 91 9.85 -1.25 -21.23
CA LYS A 91 9.82 -0.69 -22.59
C LYS A 91 8.42 -0.20 -22.96
N VAL A 92 7.40 -0.99 -22.70
CA VAL A 92 6.00 -0.61 -22.92
C VAL A 92 5.63 0.64 -22.11
N LEU A 93 5.99 0.70 -20.83
CA LEU A 93 5.74 1.89 -20.00
C LEU A 93 6.45 3.14 -20.52
N ALA A 94 7.69 3.01 -20.98
CA ALA A 94 8.45 4.12 -21.54
C ALA A 94 7.85 4.61 -22.86
N MET A 95 7.39 3.70 -23.73
CA MET A 95 6.68 4.04 -24.97
C MET A 95 5.32 4.68 -24.67
N TRP A 96 4.60 4.18 -23.67
CA TRP A 96 3.32 4.74 -23.23
C TRP A 96 3.47 6.17 -22.69
N ALA A 97 4.51 6.41 -21.89
CA ALA A 97 4.84 7.73 -21.37
C ALA A 97 5.24 8.71 -22.49
N GLN A 98 5.96 8.24 -23.52
CA GLN A 98 6.29 9.05 -24.70
C GLN A 98 5.05 9.53 -25.46
N LEU A 99 3.99 8.74 -25.48
CA LEU A 99 2.70 9.13 -26.08
C LEU A 99 1.91 10.12 -25.21
N GLY A 100 2.39 10.44 -24.00
CA GLY A 100 1.72 11.36 -23.07
C GLY A 100 0.48 10.77 -22.39
N TYR A 101 0.27 9.45 -22.46
CA TYR A 101 -0.89 8.81 -21.83
C TYR A 101 -0.63 8.45 -20.37
N GLU A 102 -1.68 8.56 -19.55
CA GLU A 102 -1.65 8.15 -18.15
C GLU A 102 -1.46 6.63 -18.04
N PRO A 103 -0.59 6.15 -17.12
CA PRO A 103 -0.31 4.74 -16.95
C PRO A 103 -1.52 3.95 -16.42
N GLU A 104 -2.49 4.59 -15.76
CA GLU A 104 -3.74 3.93 -15.38
C GLU A 104 -4.56 3.48 -16.60
N LYS A 105 -4.50 4.22 -17.71
CA LYS A 105 -5.19 3.85 -18.96
C LYS A 105 -4.57 2.63 -19.63
N LEU A 106 -3.31 2.31 -19.33
CA LEU A 106 -2.66 1.09 -19.79
C LEU A 106 -3.35 -0.16 -19.21
N HIS A 107 -3.86 -0.10 -17.98
CA HIS A 107 -4.64 -1.20 -17.38
C HIS A 107 -5.94 -1.47 -18.16
N GLY A 108 -6.68 -0.41 -18.50
CA GLY A 108 -7.89 -0.52 -19.32
C GLY A 108 -7.61 -1.10 -20.70
N ARG A 109 -6.48 -0.74 -21.30
CA ARG A 109 -6.03 -1.33 -22.57
C ARG A 109 -5.71 -2.83 -22.43
N CYS A 110 -4.97 -3.21 -21.40
CA CYS A 110 -4.65 -4.62 -21.12
C CYS A 110 -5.90 -5.47 -20.87
N LYS A 111 -6.89 -4.90 -20.17
CA LYS A 111 -8.18 -5.54 -19.93
C LYS A 111 -8.94 -5.80 -21.23
N ARG A 112 -8.99 -4.82 -22.14
CA ARG A 112 -9.71 -4.95 -23.42
C ARG A 112 -9.02 -5.91 -24.40
N GLN A 113 -7.69 -5.94 -24.41
CA GLN A 113 -6.92 -6.68 -25.40
C GLN A 113 -6.57 -8.11 -24.97
N PHE A 114 -6.32 -8.33 -23.68
CA PHE A 114 -5.85 -9.61 -23.14
C PHE A 114 -6.72 -10.14 -21.99
N GLY A 115 -7.74 -9.39 -21.54
CA GLY A 115 -8.54 -9.76 -20.37
C GLY A 115 -7.81 -9.55 -19.03
N ILE A 116 -6.65 -8.89 -19.03
CA ILE A 116 -5.81 -8.74 -17.85
C ILE A 116 -6.09 -7.38 -17.18
N GLU A 117 -6.62 -7.42 -15.96
CA GLU A 117 -7.00 -6.22 -15.19
C GLU A 117 -5.81 -5.29 -14.88
N ARG A 118 -4.59 -5.83 -14.76
CA ARG A 118 -3.40 -5.07 -14.35
C ARG A 118 -2.20 -5.41 -15.21
N PHE A 119 -1.55 -4.38 -15.74
CA PHE A 119 -0.38 -4.52 -16.63
C PHE A 119 0.78 -5.29 -15.97
N GLU A 120 0.95 -5.17 -14.66
CA GLU A 120 2.00 -5.89 -13.93
C GLU A 120 1.87 -7.43 -14.00
N TRP A 121 0.70 -7.94 -14.36
CA TRP A 121 0.43 -9.38 -14.50
C TRP A 121 0.69 -9.90 -15.91
N VAL A 122 0.92 -9.01 -16.89
CA VAL A 122 1.27 -9.40 -18.26
C VAL A 122 2.72 -9.88 -18.27
N THR A 123 2.91 -11.17 -18.06
CA THR A 123 4.22 -11.83 -18.07
C THR A 123 4.50 -12.56 -19.38
N GLU A 124 3.46 -12.76 -20.19
CA GLU A 124 3.52 -13.47 -21.45
C GLU A 124 4.29 -12.67 -22.52
N HIS A 125 5.27 -13.32 -23.16
CA HIS A 125 6.16 -12.63 -24.10
C HIS A 125 5.41 -12.15 -25.35
N ARG A 126 4.45 -12.97 -25.81
CA ARG A 126 3.61 -12.68 -26.97
C ARG A 126 2.79 -11.40 -26.77
N ASP A 127 2.14 -11.28 -25.63
CA ASP A 127 1.25 -10.14 -25.32
C ASP A 127 2.04 -8.84 -25.18
N LEU A 128 3.22 -8.91 -24.53
CA LEU A 128 4.14 -7.79 -24.45
C LEU A 128 4.68 -7.38 -25.82
N HIS A 129 4.98 -8.34 -26.69
CA HIS A 129 5.44 -8.07 -28.05
C HIS A 129 4.36 -7.39 -28.91
N VAL A 130 3.10 -7.80 -28.77
CA VAL A 130 1.95 -7.17 -29.43
C VAL A 130 1.79 -5.72 -28.96
N LEU A 131 1.89 -5.46 -27.66
CA LEU A 131 1.84 -4.10 -27.12
C LEU A 131 3.00 -3.24 -27.65
N ILE A 132 4.23 -3.76 -27.66
CA ILE A 132 5.38 -3.02 -28.19
C ILE A 132 5.16 -2.65 -29.67
N THR A 133 4.73 -3.61 -30.49
CA THR A 133 4.51 -3.39 -31.92
C THR A 133 3.43 -2.34 -32.18
N ASP A 134 2.34 -2.39 -31.41
CA ASP A 134 1.26 -1.42 -31.56
C ASP A 134 1.69 -0.01 -31.14
N LEU A 135 2.37 0.11 -29.99
CA LEU A 135 2.88 1.39 -29.52
C LEU A 135 3.90 1.99 -30.48
N ASP A 136 4.75 1.16 -31.08
CA ASP A 136 5.72 1.57 -32.09
C ASP A 136 5.03 2.15 -33.34
N ARG A 137 3.95 1.52 -33.82
CA ARG A 137 3.11 2.07 -34.90
C ARG A 137 2.47 3.40 -34.51
N MET A 138 1.96 3.51 -33.29
CA MET A 138 1.33 4.73 -32.81
C MET A 138 2.33 5.89 -32.70
N ILE A 139 3.50 5.64 -32.12
CA ILE A 139 4.60 6.63 -32.04
C ILE A 139 5.04 7.03 -33.45
N SER A 140 5.28 6.07 -34.34
CA SER A 140 5.67 6.32 -35.73
C SER A 140 4.63 7.17 -36.48
N SER A 141 3.34 6.93 -36.24
CA SER A 141 2.25 7.72 -36.84
C SER A 141 2.18 9.15 -36.30
N MET A 142 2.45 9.37 -35.02
CA MET A 142 2.49 10.71 -34.42
C MET A 142 3.70 11.52 -34.90
N THR A 143 4.86 10.89 -35.09
CA THR A 143 6.07 11.56 -35.60
C THR A 143 5.94 11.97 -37.06
N HIS A 144 5.20 11.22 -37.89
CA HIS A 144 5.02 11.53 -39.32
C HIS A 144 3.78 12.38 -39.62
N GLY A 145 2.87 12.59 -38.66
CA GLY A 145 1.66 13.41 -38.80
C GLY A 145 1.86 14.92 -38.61
N GLY A 146 3.06 15.36 -38.22
CA GLY A 146 3.41 16.77 -37.96
C GLY A 146 3.98 17.54 -39.15
N ARG A 147 3.46 17.31 -40.37
CA ARG A 147 3.70 18.18 -41.54
C ARG A 147 2.40 18.38 -42.31
N ARG A 148 1.59 19.34 -41.84
CA ARG A 148 0.75 20.18 -42.70
C ARG A 148 0.76 21.59 -42.13
#